data_AF-B6HEJ2-F1
#
_entry.id   AF-B6HEJ2-F1
#
_cell.length_a   1.000
_cell.length_b   1.000
_cell.length_c   1.000
_cell.angle_alpha   90.00
_cell.angle_beta   90.00
_cell.angle_gamma   90.00
#
_symmetry.space_group_name_H-M   'P 1'
#
loop_
_entity.id
_entity.type
_entity.pdbx_description
1 polymer ?
#
loop_
_entity_poly.entity_id
_entity_poly.type
_entity_poly.pdbx_seq_one_letter_code
_entity_poly.pdbx_strand_id
1 'polypeptide(L)'
;MDPTDLLPLLEQLDDNVDDLEAVLEPLLTSTLVKSSNKLPVMDKAKLHVLITYTLESLIFSYLRLHGVDAKQHPVFRELTRVKQYFEKIKALETEPEERSMTLDKAAASRFIKHGLSGNDKYDLERAEKQAKERARAQFKADMLARKSMEASKAQSSNDSDDDDSEGGVDVTTAAEPQADTSQPEKIEKDSQKKSKGEHKSQSSKAKKERKISKATLKEEKKERRLKKEEARKARKAQ
;
A
#
# COMPACT_ATOMS: atom_id res chain seq x y z
N MET A 1 -46.03 22.04 -17.38
CA MET A 1 -45.24 22.89 -16.48
C MET A 1 -45.64 24.30 -16.81
N ASP A 2 -46.48 24.91 -15.98
CA ASP A 2 -46.84 26.30 -16.15
C ASP A 2 -45.56 27.15 -16.10
N PRO A 3 -45.33 28.06 -17.07
CA PRO A 3 -44.09 28.83 -17.19
C PRO A 3 -43.90 29.88 -16.09
N THR A 4 -44.86 29.99 -15.16
CA THR A 4 -44.98 31.06 -14.17
C THR A 4 -44.24 30.81 -12.86
N ASP A 5 -43.74 29.60 -12.59
CA ASP A 5 -43.06 29.26 -11.32
C ASP A 5 -41.58 28.89 -11.50
N LEU A 6 -40.90 29.60 -12.41
CA LEU A 6 -39.46 29.44 -12.66
C LEU A 6 -38.59 30.32 -11.77
N LEU A 7 -39.14 31.42 -11.25
CA LEU A 7 -38.44 32.35 -10.36
C LEU A 7 -37.88 31.68 -9.10
N PRO A 8 -38.65 30.87 -8.34
CA PRO A 8 -38.10 30.22 -7.15
C PRO A 8 -37.01 29.18 -7.48
N LEU A 9 -37.11 28.51 -8.63
CA LEU A 9 -36.08 27.58 -9.11
C LEU A 9 -34.77 28.30 -9.50
N LEU A 10 -34.89 29.53 -10.01
CA LEU A 10 -33.75 30.36 -10.36
C LEU A 10 -33.08 30.93 -9.11
N GLU A 11 -33.86 31.43 -8.16
CA GLU A 11 -33.37 31.90 -6.86
C GLU A 11 -32.65 30.76 -6.12
N GLN A 12 -33.25 29.56 -6.08
CA GLN A 12 -32.59 28.38 -5.53
C GLN A 12 -31.29 28.04 -6.27
N LEU A 13 -31.24 28.17 -7.60
CA LEU A 13 -30.01 27.91 -8.35
C LEU A 13 -28.91 28.93 -8.02
N ASP A 14 -29.28 30.20 -7.86
CA ASP A 14 -28.38 31.30 -7.47
C ASP A 14 -27.75 31.01 -6.10
N ASP A 15 -28.59 30.71 -5.10
CA ASP A 15 -28.15 30.33 -3.75
C ASP A 15 -27.18 29.12 -3.78
N ASN A 16 -27.50 28.10 -4.57
CA ASN A 16 -26.64 26.91 -4.69
C ASN A 16 -25.28 27.23 -5.34
N VAL A 17 -25.22 28.21 -6.24
CA VAL A 17 -23.97 28.64 -6.88
C VAL A 17 -23.13 29.43 -5.87
N ASP A 18 -23.75 30.34 -5.11
CA ASP A 18 -23.07 31.10 -4.05
C ASP A 18 -22.48 30.17 -2.97
N ASP A 19 -23.27 29.19 -2.51
CA ASP A 19 -22.80 28.16 -1.57
C ASP A 19 -21.62 27.36 -2.13
N LEU A 20 -21.68 27.01 -3.42
CA LEU A 20 -20.62 26.27 -4.08
C LEU A 20 -19.33 27.10 -4.21
N GLU A 21 -19.45 28.38 -4.56
CA GLU A 21 -18.31 29.30 -4.63
C GLU A 21 -17.63 29.44 -3.26
N ALA A 22 -18.41 29.62 -2.20
CA ALA A 22 -17.88 29.71 -0.83
C ALA A 22 -17.13 28.44 -0.41
N VAL A 23 -17.64 27.25 -0.76
CA VAL A 23 -16.97 25.97 -0.47
C VAL A 23 -15.70 25.77 -1.29
N LEU A 24 -15.68 26.24 -2.54
CA LEU A 24 -14.55 26.08 -3.46
C LEU A 24 -13.46 27.14 -3.26
N GLU A 25 -13.77 28.29 -2.67
CA GLU A 25 -12.84 29.41 -2.53
C GLU A 25 -11.49 29.05 -1.88
N PRO A 26 -11.42 28.24 -0.81
CA PRO A 26 -10.15 27.79 -0.24
C PRO A 26 -9.30 26.96 -1.23
N LEU A 27 -9.95 26.24 -2.15
CA LEU A 27 -9.30 25.42 -3.17
C LEU A 27 -8.92 26.21 -4.43
N LEU A 28 -9.57 27.36 -4.67
CA LEU A 28 -9.26 28.27 -5.77
C LEU A 28 -8.12 29.24 -5.40
N THR A 29 -8.08 29.69 -4.15
CA THR A 29 -7.03 30.58 -3.61
C THR A 29 -5.71 29.84 -3.37
N SER A 30 -5.77 28.57 -2.96
CA SER A 30 -4.60 27.71 -2.80
C SER A 30 -4.39 26.82 -4.03
N THR A 31 -3.14 26.65 -4.48
CA THR A 31 -2.89 25.74 -5.59
C THR A 31 -3.24 24.30 -5.17
N LEU A 32 -4.08 23.61 -5.94
CA LEU A 32 -4.45 22.20 -5.68
C LEU A 32 -3.24 21.29 -5.40
N VAL A 33 -2.12 21.51 -6.10
CA VAL A 33 -0.87 20.76 -5.87
C VAL A 33 -0.36 20.95 -4.44
N LYS A 34 -0.37 22.17 -3.91
CA LYS A 34 0.07 22.49 -2.54
C LYS A 34 -0.83 21.83 -1.51
N SER A 35 -2.14 21.85 -1.73
CA SER A 35 -3.14 21.25 -0.84
C SER A 35 -3.07 19.71 -0.88
N SER A 36 -2.88 19.13 -2.06
CA SER A 36 -2.79 17.67 -2.24
C SER A 36 -1.49 17.04 -1.73
N ASN A 37 -0.38 17.80 -1.70
CA ASN A 37 0.93 17.25 -1.28
C ASN A 37 1.07 17.08 0.23
N LYS A 38 0.23 17.76 1.02
CA LYS A 38 0.21 17.64 2.49
C LYS A 38 -0.65 16.47 2.97
N LEU A 39 -1.45 15.87 2.08
CA LEU A 39 -2.41 14.84 2.42
C LEU A 39 -1.82 13.43 2.31
N PRO A 40 -2.26 12.49 3.17
CA PRO A 40 -2.02 11.07 2.97
C PRO A 40 -2.51 10.60 1.60
N VAL A 41 -1.93 9.50 1.10
CA VAL A 41 -2.20 8.99 -0.26
C VAL A 41 -3.70 8.72 -0.49
N MET A 42 -4.41 8.21 0.51
CA MET A 42 -5.85 7.94 0.42
C MET A 42 -6.66 9.23 0.28
N ASP A 43 -6.42 10.22 1.14
CA ASP A 43 -7.15 11.49 1.13
C ASP A 43 -6.82 12.32 -0.11
N LYS A 44 -5.57 12.21 -0.60
CA LYS A 44 -5.17 12.78 -1.89
C LYS A 44 -5.98 12.20 -3.05
N ALA A 45 -6.20 10.88 -3.07
CA ALA A 45 -7.02 10.25 -4.10
C ALA A 45 -8.48 10.72 -4.03
N LYS A 46 -9.06 10.77 -2.82
CA LYS A 46 -10.40 11.30 -2.58
C LYS A 46 -10.55 12.73 -3.09
N LEU A 47 -9.62 13.61 -2.72
CA LEU A 47 -9.62 15.01 -3.14
C LEU A 47 -9.62 15.15 -4.66
N HIS A 48 -8.73 14.44 -5.37
CA HIS A 48 -8.66 14.52 -6.82
C HIS A 48 -9.93 13.98 -7.51
N VAL A 49 -10.50 12.89 -7.01
CA VAL A 49 -11.76 12.33 -7.56
C VAL A 49 -12.93 13.26 -7.31
N LEU A 50 -13.02 13.87 -6.12
CA LEU A 50 -14.06 14.85 -5.78
C LEU A 50 -13.96 16.09 -6.66
N ILE A 51 -12.77 16.63 -6.89
CA ILE A 51 -12.59 17.80 -7.77
C ILE A 51 -12.92 17.48 -9.23
N THR A 52 -12.57 16.27 -9.68
CA THR A 52 -12.95 15.83 -11.03
C THR A 52 -14.46 15.72 -11.14
N TYR A 53 -15.12 15.16 -10.12
CA TYR A 53 -16.58 15.09 -10.04
C TYR A 53 -17.24 16.46 -10.04
N THR A 54 -16.72 17.44 -9.28
CA THR A 54 -17.30 18.79 -9.25
C THR A 54 -17.19 19.47 -10.61
N LEU A 55 -16.04 19.40 -11.27
CA LEU A 55 -15.85 19.96 -12.61
C LEU A 55 -16.80 19.35 -13.64
N GLU A 56 -16.89 18.02 -13.69
CA GLU A 56 -17.79 17.34 -14.64
C GLU A 56 -19.27 17.61 -14.33
N SER A 57 -19.63 17.72 -13.05
CA SER A 57 -20.99 18.06 -12.62
C SER A 57 -21.36 19.50 -12.98
N LEU A 58 -20.44 20.44 -12.84
CA LEU A 58 -20.63 21.84 -13.27
C LEU A 58 -20.83 21.93 -14.78
N ILE A 59 -19.99 21.23 -15.57
CA ILE A 59 -20.16 21.18 -17.03
C ILE A 59 -21.50 20.53 -17.40
N PHE A 60 -21.90 19.46 -16.70
CA PHE A 60 -23.19 18.82 -16.90
C PHE A 60 -24.36 19.78 -16.64
N SER A 61 -24.33 20.53 -15.54
CA SER A 61 -25.34 21.55 -15.23
C SER A 61 -25.35 22.69 -16.25
N TYR A 62 -24.17 23.19 -16.65
CA TYR A 62 -24.03 24.20 -17.69
C TYR A 62 -24.68 23.78 -19.02
N LEU A 63 -24.41 22.55 -19.48
CA LEU A 63 -25.00 22.04 -20.72
C LEU A 63 -26.52 21.94 -20.65
N ARG A 64 -27.07 21.58 -19.48
CA ARG A 64 -28.52 21.53 -19.27
C ARG A 64 -29.16 22.91 -19.31
N LEU A 65 -28.50 23.94 -18.75
CA LEU A 65 -28.97 25.33 -18.82
C LEU A 65 -28.99 25.85 -20.26
N HIS A 66 -28.06 25.39 -21.10
CA HIS A 66 -28.02 25.69 -22.53
C HIS A 66 -28.98 24.84 -23.39
N GLY A 67 -29.85 24.03 -22.77
CA GLY A 67 -30.83 23.21 -23.48
C GLY A 67 -30.24 22.02 -24.24
N VAL A 68 -28.97 21.66 -23.99
CA VAL A 68 -28.33 20.48 -24.57
C VAL A 68 -28.70 19.25 -23.74
N ASP A 69 -29.01 18.13 -24.40
CA ASP A 69 -29.21 16.85 -23.70
C ASP A 69 -27.89 16.31 -23.16
N ALA A 70 -27.58 16.70 -21.92
CA ALA A 70 -26.35 16.33 -21.24
C ALA A 70 -26.20 14.81 -21.01
N LYS A 71 -27.26 14.00 -21.15
CA LYS A 71 -27.18 12.53 -21.04
C LYS A 71 -26.60 11.88 -22.30
N GLN A 72 -26.84 12.47 -23.47
CA GLN A 72 -26.24 12.04 -24.73
C GLN A 72 -24.86 12.65 -24.95
N HIS A 73 -24.52 13.69 -24.17
CA HIS A 73 -23.23 14.34 -24.24
C HIS A 73 -22.10 13.47 -23.65
N PRO A 74 -20.86 13.52 -24.20
CA PRO A 74 -19.71 12.78 -23.68
C PRO A 74 -19.41 12.99 -22.19
N VAL A 75 -19.84 14.11 -21.60
CA VAL A 75 -19.73 14.39 -20.16
C VAL A 75 -20.38 13.30 -19.31
N PHE A 76 -21.50 12.71 -19.75
CA PHE A 76 -22.14 11.62 -19.03
C PHE A 76 -21.26 10.36 -18.94
N ARG A 77 -20.43 10.13 -19.97
CA ARG A 77 -19.44 9.04 -19.96
C ARG A 77 -18.33 9.32 -18.95
N GLU A 78 -17.87 10.56 -18.85
CA GLU A 78 -16.86 10.94 -17.85
C GLU A 78 -17.43 10.82 -16.42
N LEU A 79 -18.68 11.24 -16.18
CA LEU A 79 -19.34 11.02 -14.87
C LEU A 79 -19.43 9.53 -14.50
N THR A 80 -19.73 8.68 -15.48
CA THR A 80 -19.73 7.22 -15.29
C THR A 80 -18.33 6.69 -14.96
N ARG A 81 -17.29 7.28 -15.56
CA ARG A 81 -15.90 6.94 -15.28
C ARG A 81 -15.48 7.40 -13.87
N VAL A 82 -15.89 8.59 -13.43
CA VAL A 82 -15.67 9.10 -12.06
C VAL A 82 -16.33 8.18 -11.03
N LYS A 83 -17.55 7.70 -11.29
CA LYS A 83 -18.23 6.71 -10.44
C LYS A 83 -17.39 5.45 -10.22
N GLN A 84 -16.73 4.93 -11.26
CA GLN A 84 -15.84 3.77 -11.13
C GLN A 84 -14.63 4.06 -10.21
N TYR A 85 -14.16 5.30 -10.14
CA TYR A 85 -13.07 5.67 -9.23
C TYR A 85 -13.56 5.79 -7.78
N PHE A 86 -14.77 6.27 -7.54
CA PHE A 86 -15.38 6.19 -6.20
C PHE A 86 -15.51 4.74 -5.72
N GLU A 87 -15.94 3.83 -6.59
CA GLU A 87 -16.05 2.40 -6.27
C GLU A 87 -14.67 1.79 -5.93
N LYS A 88 -13.61 2.16 -6.66
CA LYS A 88 -12.24 1.72 -6.36
C LYS A 88 -11.74 2.25 -5.02
N ILE A 89 -11.96 3.53 -4.74
CA ILE A 89 -11.56 4.14 -3.46
C ILE A 89 -12.31 3.46 -2.32
N LYS A 90 -13.63 3.27 -2.46
CA LYS A 90 -14.45 2.59 -1.46
C LYS A 90 -13.98 1.16 -1.20
N ALA A 91 -13.68 0.38 -2.25
CA ALA A 91 -13.15 -0.97 -2.10
C ALA A 91 -11.84 -1.00 -1.30
N LEU A 92 -10.93 -0.05 -1.57
CA LEU A 92 -9.66 0.08 -0.85
C LEU A 92 -9.81 0.54 0.61
N GLU A 93 -10.91 1.23 0.94
CA GLU A 93 -11.20 1.64 2.32
C GLU A 93 -11.86 0.53 3.14
N THR A 94 -12.75 -0.26 2.53
CA THR A 94 -13.55 -1.25 3.25
C THR A 94 -12.90 -2.62 3.32
N GLU A 95 -12.09 -3.01 2.34
CA GLU A 95 -11.40 -4.29 2.36
C GLU A 95 -9.99 -4.12 2.93
N PRO A 96 -9.66 -4.72 4.10
CA PRO A 96 -8.25 -4.90 4.44
C PRO A 96 -7.66 -5.76 3.32
N GLU A 97 -6.77 -5.18 2.51
CA GLU A 97 -6.17 -5.87 1.37
C GLU A 97 -5.54 -7.19 1.85
N GLU A 98 -6.27 -8.29 1.70
CA GLU A 98 -5.75 -9.62 1.93
C GLU A 98 -4.69 -9.84 0.87
N ARG A 99 -3.43 -9.69 1.30
CA ARG A 99 -2.27 -9.83 0.43
C ARG A 99 -2.33 -11.20 -0.24
N SER A 100 -2.75 -11.25 -1.50
CA SER A 100 -2.88 -12.51 -2.26
C SER A 100 -1.55 -13.27 -2.40
N MET A 101 -0.43 -12.57 -2.26
CA MET A 101 0.89 -13.17 -2.05
C MET A 101 1.30 -13.10 -0.58
N THR A 102 0.76 -13.99 0.24
CA THR A 102 1.39 -14.32 1.52
C THR A 102 2.52 -15.31 1.27
N LEU A 103 3.70 -15.01 1.80
CA LEU A 103 4.82 -15.93 1.73
C LEU A 103 4.53 -17.09 2.70
N ASP A 104 4.50 -18.32 2.19
CA ASP A 104 4.45 -19.50 3.06
C ASP A 104 5.79 -19.61 3.79
N LYS A 105 5.80 -19.11 5.03
CA LYS A 105 6.97 -19.11 5.91
C LYS A 105 7.45 -20.53 6.19
N ALA A 106 6.55 -21.52 6.23
CA ALA A 106 6.90 -22.90 6.48
C ALA A 106 7.59 -23.52 5.25
N ALA A 107 7.06 -23.30 4.04
CA ALA A 107 7.71 -23.74 2.81
C ALA A 107 9.07 -23.06 2.59
N ALA A 108 9.15 -21.73 2.77
CA ALA A 108 10.41 -20.99 2.70
C ALA A 108 11.44 -21.53 3.69
N SER A 109 11.02 -21.82 4.93
CA SER A 109 11.88 -22.45 5.94
C SER A 109 12.37 -23.83 5.52
N ARG A 110 11.55 -24.64 4.84
CA ARG A 110 11.97 -25.95 4.30
C ARG A 110 13.01 -25.79 3.19
N PHE A 111 12.80 -24.86 2.26
CA PHE A 111 13.77 -24.57 1.20
C PHE A 111 15.11 -24.08 1.76
N ILE A 112 15.07 -23.19 2.76
CA ILE A 112 16.27 -22.69 3.43
C ILE A 112 16.99 -23.83 4.18
N LYS A 113 16.26 -24.64 4.96
CA LYS A 113 16.83 -25.79 5.68
C LYS A 113 17.47 -26.81 4.75
N HIS A 114 16.83 -27.13 3.64
CA HIS A 114 17.37 -28.07 2.64
C HIS A 114 18.54 -27.45 1.84
N GLY A 115 18.54 -26.14 1.61
CA GLY A 115 19.68 -25.45 1.00
C GLY A 115 20.90 -25.37 1.92
N LEU A 116 20.68 -25.47 3.23
CA LEU A 116 21.72 -25.47 4.26
C LEU A 116 22.09 -26.88 4.76
N SER A 117 21.27 -27.90 4.49
CA SER A 117 21.55 -29.30 4.86
C SER A 117 22.76 -29.80 4.06
N GLY A 118 23.85 -30.12 4.77
CA GLY A 118 25.18 -30.31 4.19
C GLY A 118 26.25 -29.47 4.90
N ASN A 119 25.83 -28.53 5.76
CA ASN A 119 26.71 -27.74 6.61
C ASN A 119 26.78 -28.28 8.06
N ASP A 120 26.69 -29.61 8.21
CA ASP A 120 26.49 -30.33 9.48
C ASP A 120 27.50 -29.95 10.58
N LYS A 121 28.74 -29.61 10.19
CA LYS A 121 29.77 -29.11 11.12
C LYS A 121 29.37 -27.82 11.83
N TYR A 122 28.81 -26.87 11.10
CA TYR A 122 28.41 -25.57 11.67
C TYR A 122 27.08 -25.67 12.41
N ASP A 123 26.22 -26.63 12.04
CA ASP A 123 24.98 -26.89 12.78
C ASP A 123 25.26 -27.54 14.14
N LEU A 124 26.22 -28.47 14.21
CA LEU A 124 26.74 -29.04 15.46
C LEU A 124 27.41 -27.97 16.34
N GLU A 125 28.29 -27.14 15.77
CA GLU A 125 28.97 -26.07 16.51
C GLU A 125 27.96 -25.03 17.05
N ARG A 126 26.93 -24.70 16.27
CA ARG A 126 25.85 -23.81 16.70
C ARG A 126 24.99 -24.44 17.80
N ALA A 127 24.68 -25.74 17.69
CA ALA A 127 23.93 -26.47 18.71
C ALA A 127 24.71 -26.56 20.03
N GLU A 128 26.00 -26.83 19.96
CA GLU A 128 26.89 -26.87 21.13
C GLU A 128 26.97 -25.49 21.81
N LYS A 129 27.14 -24.42 21.02
CA LYS A 129 27.18 -23.05 21.54
C LYS A 129 25.86 -22.65 22.21
N GLN A 130 24.72 -23.00 21.62
CA GLN A 130 23.40 -22.74 22.22
C GLN A 130 23.16 -23.57 23.48
N ALA A 131 23.59 -24.83 23.51
CA ALA A 131 23.48 -25.67 24.70
C ALA A 131 24.34 -25.13 25.84
N LYS A 132 25.57 -24.69 25.53
CA LYS A 132 26.50 -24.08 26.49
C LYS A 132 25.96 -22.75 27.04
N GLU A 133 25.34 -21.94 26.18
CA GLU A 133 24.73 -20.67 26.59
C GLU A 133 23.48 -20.90 27.45
N ARG A 134 22.60 -21.84 27.07
CA ARG A 134 21.44 -22.20 27.88
C ARG A 134 21.83 -22.79 29.22
N ALA A 135 22.83 -23.67 29.27
CA ALA A 135 23.34 -24.23 30.52
C ALA A 135 23.95 -23.15 31.41
N ARG A 136 24.70 -22.19 30.84
CA ARG A 136 25.23 -21.04 31.58
C ARG A 136 24.12 -20.11 32.09
N ALA A 137 23.10 -19.85 31.28
CA ALA A 137 21.95 -19.05 31.68
C ALA A 137 21.15 -19.73 32.80
N GLN A 138 20.92 -21.04 32.69
CA GLN A 138 20.26 -21.84 33.73
C GLN A 138 21.08 -21.85 35.02
N PHE A 139 22.38 -22.11 34.95
CA PHE A 139 23.25 -22.08 36.13
C PHE A 139 23.29 -20.69 36.79
N LYS A 140 23.32 -19.61 36.00
CA LYS A 140 23.28 -18.23 36.51
C LYS A 140 21.92 -17.90 37.12
N ALA A 141 20.82 -18.37 36.53
CA ALA A 141 19.48 -18.23 37.08
C ALA A 141 19.32 -18.98 38.40
N ASP A 142 19.80 -20.22 38.48
CA ASP A 142 19.77 -21.04 39.70
C ASP A 142 20.63 -20.41 40.81
N MET A 143 21.80 -19.87 40.47
CA MET A 143 22.66 -19.19 41.44
C MET A 143 22.03 -17.90 41.98
N LEU A 144 21.38 -17.11 41.12
CA LEU A 144 20.65 -15.91 41.52
C LEU A 144 19.42 -16.26 42.37
N ALA A 145 18.68 -17.32 42.00
CA ALA A 145 17.57 -17.83 42.79
C ALA A 145 18.04 -18.29 44.18
N ARG A 146 19.15 -19.03 44.26
CA ARG A 146 19.72 -19.49 45.53
C ARG A 146 20.25 -18.34 46.39
N LYS A 147 20.92 -17.34 45.79
CA LYS A 147 21.36 -16.13 46.49
C LYS A 147 20.17 -15.29 47.00
N SER A 148 19.08 -15.23 46.25
CA SER A 148 17.85 -14.56 46.71
C SER A 148 17.19 -15.32 47.87
N MET A 149 17.19 -16.66 47.85
CA MET A 149 16.69 -17.48 48.96
C MET A 149 17.58 -17.37 50.22
N GLU A 150 18.89 -17.27 50.04
CA GLU A 150 19.86 -17.14 51.13
C GLU A 150 19.85 -15.73 51.74
N ALA A 151 19.62 -14.68 50.93
CA ALA A 151 19.36 -13.33 51.42
C ALA A 151 18.06 -13.25 52.24
N SER A 152 16.99 -13.90 51.79
CA SER A 152 15.74 -14.01 52.59
C SER A 152 15.88 -14.89 53.84
N LYS A 153 16.88 -15.79 53.90
CA LYS A 153 17.18 -16.62 55.08
C LYS A 153 18.14 -15.93 56.07
N ALA A 154 19.05 -15.09 55.58
CA ALA A 154 19.89 -14.21 56.40
C ALA A 154 19.12 -13.04 57.02
N GLN A 155 17.99 -12.62 56.42
CA GLN A 155 17.04 -11.69 57.02
C GLN A 155 16.10 -12.33 58.07
N SER A 156 16.14 -13.65 58.30
CA SER A 156 15.31 -14.31 59.32
C SER A 156 16.04 -14.58 60.65
N SER A 157 17.25 -14.04 60.84
CA SER A 157 18.03 -14.23 62.07
C SER A 157 18.79 -12.98 62.53
N ASN A 158 18.23 -11.79 62.32
CA ASN A 158 18.61 -10.60 63.07
C ASN A 158 17.38 -9.68 63.15
N ASP A 159 16.56 -9.93 64.16
CA ASP A 159 15.51 -9.03 64.61
C ASP A 159 16.13 -8.13 65.68
N SER A 160 16.38 -6.86 65.33
CA SER A 160 16.51 -5.75 66.26
C SER A 160 16.42 -4.42 65.51
N ASP A 161 15.30 -3.74 65.76
CA ASP A 161 14.96 -2.31 65.69
C ASP A 161 15.90 -1.28 65.01
N ASP A 162 15.22 -0.43 64.22
CA ASP A 162 15.40 1.02 64.02
C ASP A 162 16.68 1.54 63.31
N ASP A 163 16.53 2.07 62.09
CA ASP A 163 16.64 3.53 61.80
C ASP A 163 16.45 3.81 60.29
N ASP A 164 15.98 5.02 60.08
CA ASP A 164 15.47 5.75 58.93
C ASP A 164 16.44 5.89 57.73
N SER A 165 15.84 6.25 56.58
CA SER A 165 16.38 7.14 55.53
C SER A 165 16.21 6.65 54.08
N GLU A 166 15.16 7.22 53.47
CA GLU A 166 15.10 7.81 52.11
C GLU A 166 15.10 6.89 50.88
N GLY A 167 13.88 6.56 50.45
CA GLY A 167 13.29 7.16 49.24
C GLY A 167 14.13 7.26 47.95
N GLY A 168 13.76 6.44 46.95
CA GLY A 168 13.41 6.99 45.64
C GLY A 168 14.49 7.03 44.54
N VAL A 169 14.59 5.92 43.81
CA VAL A 169 14.81 5.78 42.35
C VAL A 169 15.55 6.90 41.57
N ASP A 170 16.70 6.55 40.98
CA ASP A 170 17.07 7.06 39.65
C ASP A 170 17.57 5.92 38.75
N VAL A 171 16.87 5.76 37.63
CA VAL A 171 17.17 4.85 36.54
C VAL A 171 18.00 5.64 35.53
N THR A 172 19.25 5.24 35.30
CA THR A 172 19.95 5.63 34.06
C THR A 172 20.80 4.49 33.48
N THR A 173 20.44 4.22 32.23
CA THR A 173 21.07 3.43 31.16
C THR A 173 22.48 3.88 30.76
N ALA A 174 23.34 2.93 30.32
CA ALA A 174 24.39 3.03 29.28
C ALA A 174 25.45 1.93 29.49
N ALA A 175 26.18 1.34 28.53
CA ALA A 175 26.19 1.40 27.07
C ALA A 175 27.10 0.27 26.54
N GLU A 176 26.98 0.01 25.24
CA GLU A 176 27.83 -0.82 24.36
C GLU A 176 29.32 -0.40 24.36
N PRO A 177 30.26 -1.27 23.90
CA PRO A 177 31.60 -0.84 23.53
C PRO A 177 31.73 -0.61 22.02
N GLN A 178 32.05 0.62 21.63
CA GLN A 178 32.64 0.94 20.32
C GLN A 178 34.13 1.20 20.48
N ALA A 179 34.92 0.65 19.55
CA ALA A 179 36.33 0.96 19.36
C ALA A 179 36.47 1.90 18.16
N ASP A 180 37.23 2.98 18.31
CA ASP A 180 37.61 3.90 17.24
C ASP A 180 39.07 4.32 17.42
N THR A 181 39.87 4.26 16.35
CA THR A 181 40.81 5.35 16.00
C THR A 181 41.37 5.24 14.58
N SER A 182 41.17 6.32 13.81
CA SER A 182 42.14 7.03 12.93
C SER A 182 42.20 6.79 11.41
N GLN A 183 41.93 7.87 10.66
CA GLN A 183 42.08 8.16 9.20
C GLN A 183 43.54 8.55 8.79
N PRO A 184 43.86 9.10 7.58
CA PRO A 184 43.48 8.88 6.14
C PRO A 184 44.71 8.81 5.18
N GLU A 185 44.54 8.53 3.86
CA GLU A 185 45.26 9.17 2.72
C GLU A 185 44.66 8.77 1.33
N LYS A 186 44.90 9.62 0.32
CA LYS A 186 44.26 9.74 -1.01
C LYS A 186 44.88 8.84 -2.11
N ILE A 187 44.16 8.59 -3.22
CA ILE A 187 44.51 8.92 -4.63
C ILE A 187 43.36 8.55 -5.61
N GLU A 188 43.31 9.29 -6.72
CA GLU A 188 42.24 9.58 -7.68
C GLU A 188 41.92 8.59 -8.84
N LYS A 189 40.72 8.80 -9.43
CA LYS A 189 40.28 8.73 -10.87
C LYS A 189 40.23 7.35 -11.58
N ASP A 190 39.29 7.01 -12.47
CA ASP A 190 38.47 7.81 -13.39
C ASP A 190 37.15 7.10 -13.81
N SER A 191 36.23 7.93 -14.28
CA SER A 191 34.94 7.85 -14.99
C SER A 191 34.44 6.57 -15.72
N GLN A 192 33.11 6.31 -15.66
CA GLN A 192 32.13 6.65 -16.73
C GLN A 192 30.70 6.07 -16.50
N LYS A 193 29.74 6.98 -16.29
CA LYS A 193 28.42 7.16 -16.96
C LYS A 193 27.67 5.92 -17.53
N LYS A 194 26.49 5.57 -16.98
CA LYS A 194 25.13 5.66 -17.62
C LYS A 194 24.05 4.78 -16.96
N SER A 195 22.97 5.47 -16.54
CA SER A 195 21.53 5.21 -16.76
C SER A 195 20.84 3.87 -16.41
N LYS A 196 19.70 4.05 -15.74
CA LYS A 196 18.37 3.43 -15.97
C LYS A 196 18.15 1.96 -15.59
N GLY A 197 17.15 1.77 -14.73
CA GLY A 197 15.90 1.16 -15.20
C GLY A 197 15.57 -0.24 -14.67
N GLU A 198 14.60 -0.26 -13.76
CA GLU A 198 13.60 -1.30 -13.49
C GLU A 198 13.52 -2.50 -14.45
N HIS A 199 13.50 -3.72 -13.91
CA HIS A 199 12.82 -4.86 -14.55
C HIS A 199 12.40 -5.91 -13.51
N LYS A 200 11.11 -5.92 -13.13
CA LYS A 200 10.30 -7.15 -12.91
C LYS A 200 8.83 -6.83 -12.58
N SER A 201 8.06 -6.44 -13.59
CA SER A 201 6.58 -6.46 -13.52
C SER A 201 5.90 -6.71 -14.88
N GLN A 202 6.56 -7.42 -15.81
CA GLN A 202 6.02 -7.67 -17.17
C GLN A 202 5.50 -9.09 -17.46
N SER A 203 5.42 -9.99 -16.47
CA SER A 203 5.00 -11.38 -16.72
C SER A 203 3.47 -11.57 -16.86
N SER A 204 2.66 -10.79 -16.14
CA SER A 204 1.20 -11.01 -16.07
C SER A 204 0.40 -10.31 -17.18
N LYS A 205 0.80 -9.11 -17.62
CA LYS A 205 0.15 -8.40 -18.74
C LYS A 205 0.33 -9.11 -20.09
N ALA A 206 1.55 -9.58 -20.39
CA ALA A 206 1.85 -10.31 -21.63
C ALA A 206 1.05 -11.63 -21.76
N LYS A 207 0.71 -12.29 -20.65
CA LYS A 207 -0.10 -13.52 -20.65
C LYS A 207 -1.59 -13.25 -20.90
N LYS A 208 -2.10 -12.09 -20.47
CA LYS A 208 -3.51 -11.70 -20.67
C LYS A 208 -3.73 -11.17 -22.09
N GLU A 209 -2.81 -10.35 -22.61
CA GLU A 209 -2.84 -9.89 -24.01
C GLU A 209 -2.70 -11.04 -25.02
N ARG A 210 -1.81 -12.03 -24.76
CA ARG A 210 -1.68 -13.23 -25.61
C ARG A 210 -2.92 -14.14 -25.60
N LYS A 211 -3.73 -14.12 -24.53
CA LYS A 211 -5.00 -14.86 -24.48
C LYS A 211 -6.10 -14.14 -25.26
N ILE A 212 -6.18 -12.82 -25.14
CA ILE A 212 -7.13 -11.98 -25.90
C ILE A 212 -6.82 -12.07 -27.40
N SER A 213 -5.55 -11.96 -27.81
CA SER A 213 -5.16 -12.07 -29.22
C SER A 213 -5.37 -13.47 -29.81
N LYS A 214 -5.23 -14.55 -29.01
CA LYS A 214 -5.58 -15.90 -29.46
C LYS A 214 -7.09 -16.13 -29.60
N ALA A 215 -7.91 -15.46 -28.79
CA ALA A 215 -9.37 -15.56 -28.89
C ALA A 215 -9.88 -14.85 -30.15
N THR A 216 -9.41 -13.62 -30.41
CA THR A 216 -9.78 -12.86 -31.61
C THR A 216 -9.33 -13.56 -32.90
N LEU A 217 -8.10 -14.10 -32.94
CA LEU A 217 -7.63 -14.92 -34.07
C LEU A 217 -8.45 -16.19 -34.28
N LYS A 218 -9.06 -16.76 -33.24
CA LYS A 218 -9.88 -17.97 -33.34
C LYS A 218 -11.28 -17.64 -33.87
N GLU A 219 -11.85 -16.49 -33.53
CA GLU A 219 -13.11 -16.00 -34.09
C GLU A 219 -12.96 -15.60 -35.56
N GLU A 220 -11.92 -14.84 -35.90
CA GLU A 220 -11.64 -14.44 -37.28
C GLU A 220 -11.41 -15.65 -38.19
N LYS A 221 -10.75 -16.70 -37.68
CA LYS A 221 -10.56 -17.97 -38.41
C LYS A 221 -11.88 -18.75 -38.57
N LYS A 222 -12.82 -18.66 -37.63
CA LYS A 222 -14.16 -19.27 -37.78
C LYS A 222 -14.97 -18.52 -38.83
N GLU A 223 -14.95 -17.20 -38.80
CA GLU A 223 -15.68 -16.37 -39.76
C GLU A 223 -15.18 -16.57 -41.19
N ARG A 224 -13.87 -16.68 -41.39
CA ARG A 224 -13.28 -17.02 -42.71
C ARG A 224 -13.67 -18.41 -43.20
N ARG A 225 -13.88 -19.39 -42.30
CA ARG A 225 -14.35 -20.74 -42.69
C ARG A 225 -15.81 -20.71 -43.12
N LEU A 226 -16.67 -19.98 -42.40
CA LEU A 226 -18.08 -19.80 -42.75
C LEU A 226 -18.22 -19.11 -44.11
N LYS A 227 -17.51 -18.00 -44.34
CA LYS A 227 -17.48 -17.32 -45.65
C LYS A 227 -16.99 -18.24 -46.78
N LYS A 228 -16.02 -19.13 -46.51
CA LYS A 228 -15.52 -20.09 -47.50
C LYS A 228 -16.50 -21.22 -47.78
N GLU A 229 -17.27 -21.67 -46.79
CA GLU A 229 -18.33 -22.66 -46.97
C GLU A 229 -19.53 -22.07 -47.71
N GLU A 230 -19.89 -20.83 -47.42
CA GLU A 230 -20.95 -20.09 -48.11
C GLU A 230 -20.59 -19.85 -49.58
N ALA A 231 -19.35 -19.43 -49.86
CA ALA A 231 -18.84 -19.31 -51.24
C ALA A 231 -18.82 -20.66 -51.98
N ARG A 232 -18.52 -21.77 -51.31
CA ARG A 232 -18.58 -23.12 -51.90
C ARG A 232 -20.01 -23.59 -52.16
N LYS A 233 -20.96 -23.22 -51.31
CA LYS A 233 -22.39 -23.49 -51.52
C LYS A 233 -22.94 -22.68 -52.69
N ALA A 234 -22.61 -21.39 -52.77
CA ALA A 234 -22.99 -20.53 -53.89
C ALA A 234 -22.45 -21.06 -55.23
N ARG A 235 -21.21 -21.56 -55.26
CA ARG A 235 -20.60 -22.14 -56.46
C ARG A 235 -21.13 -23.52 -56.86
N LYS A 236 -21.87 -24.20 -55.99
CA LYS A 236 -22.57 -25.47 -56.28
C LYS A 236 -24.04 -25.26 -56.68
N ALA A 237 -24.56 -24.05 -56.54
CA ALA A 237 -25.92 -23.67 -56.89
C ALA A 237 -26.03 -22.96 -58.25
N GLN A 238 -24.89 -22.75 -58.92
CA GLN A 238 -24.78 -22.47 -60.36
C GLN A 238 -24.36 -23.75 -61.08
#